data_AF-A0A933HX93-F1
#
_entry.id   AF-A0A933HX93-F1
#
_cell.length_a   1.000
_cell.length_b   1.000
_cell.length_c   1.000
_cell.angle_alpha   90.00
_cell.angle_beta   90.00
_cell.angle_gamma   90.00
#
_symmetry.space_group_name_H-M   'P 1'
#
loop_
_entity.id
_entity.type
_entity.pdbx_description
1 polymer ?
#
loop_
_entity_poly.entity_id
_entity_poly.type
_entity_poly.pdbx_seq_one_letter_code
_entity_poly.pdbx_strand_id
1 'polypeptide(L)'
;MVGSFASCWAKTASNNQPGISVRDHCLNVGCVAEALLALLPSHLKELLPPGAATLAALHDIGKVSPGFQAKCPAWLVKYNIQPASVAGCENDHAKISQFTVQGRIADSLRFWAAVIGAHHGKIKGDRLTSIAETNQAVWAVERRLLVEDTLPPGPTA
;
A
#
# COMPACT_ATOMS: atom_id res chain seq x y z
N MET A 1 18.04 -5.26 5.73
CA MET A 1 17.39 -6.56 6.01
C MET A 1 16.31 -6.76 4.96
N VAL A 2 16.28 -7.90 4.26
CA VAL A 2 15.21 -8.21 3.29
C VAL A 2 13.89 -8.26 4.06
N GLY A 3 12.87 -7.57 3.56
CA GLY A 3 11.57 -7.46 4.23
C GLY A 3 11.25 -6.07 4.76
N SER A 4 12.24 -5.20 5.00
CA SER A 4 11.96 -3.86 5.54
C SER A 4 11.20 -2.99 4.53
N PHE A 5 10.11 -2.34 4.95
CA PHE A 5 9.35 -1.43 4.08
C PHE A 5 10.21 -0.27 3.56
N ALA A 6 11.22 0.16 4.33
CA ALA A 6 12.17 1.22 3.93
C ALA A 6 13.00 0.84 2.69
N SER A 7 13.12 -0.47 2.40
CA SER A 7 13.86 -0.98 1.24
C SER A 7 12.98 -1.20 0.00
N CYS A 8 11.66 -1.02 0.12
CA CYS A 8 10.68 -1.35 -0.92
C CYS A 8 10.48 -0.20 -1.91
N TRP A 9 10.43 -0.53 -3.20
CA TRP A 9 10.18 0.42 -4.28
C TRP A 9 8.70 0.47 -4.68
N ALA A 10 8.22 1.64 -5.08
CA ALA A 10 6.89 1.81 -5.68
C ALA A 10 6.92 2.22 -7.15
N LYS A 11 7.95 2.95 -7.57
CA LYS A 11 8.19 3.36 -8.97
C LYS A 11 9.64 3.08 -9.34
N THR A 12 9.87 2.67 -10.58
CA THR A 12 11.21 2.57 -11.16
C THR A 12 11.60 3.87 -11.86
N ALA A 13 12.90 4.14 -11.93
CA ALA A 13 13.44 5.18 -12.80
C ALA A 13 13.45 4.70 -14.27
N SER A 14 13.78 5.61 -15.20
CA SER A 14 13.84 5.31 -16.64
C SER A 14 14.81 4.20 -17.02
N ASN A 15 15.81 3.94 -16.18
CA ASN A 15 16.77 2.84 -16.34
C ASN A 15 16.32 1.53 -15.65
N ASN A 16 15.03 1.41 -15.29
CA ASN A 16 14.43 0.26 -14.61
C ASN A 16 14.99 -0.06 -13.21
N GLN A 17 15.79 0.85 -12.61
CA GLN A 17 16.21 0.74 -11.23
C GLN A 17 15.09 1.19 -10.27
N PRO A 18 15.06 0.69 -9.03
CA PRO A 18 14.24 1.28 -7.96
C PRO A 18 14.44 2.79 -7.87
N GLY A 19 13.34 3.55 -7.95
CA GLY A 19 13.35 5.02 -7.89
C GLY A 19 12.70 5.52 -6.60
N ILE A 20 11.38 5.70 -6.63
CA ILE A 20 10.61 6.20 -5.48
C ILE A 20 10.26 5.03 -4.56
N SER A 21 10.48 5.19 -3.26
CA SER A 21 10.13 4.20 -2.24
C SER A 21 8.61 4.07 -2.08
N VAL A 22 8.13 2.95 -1.52
CA VAL A 22 6.69 2.82 -1.22
C VAL A 22 6.24 3.88 -0.22
N ARG A 23 7.06 4.13 0.81
CA ARG A 23 6.82 5.16 1.83
C ARG A 23 6.59 6.54 1.21
N ASP A 24 7.55 7.01 0.42
CA ASP A 24 7.48 8.36 -0.14
C ASP A 24 6.35 8.47 -1.16
N HIS A 25 6.06 7.40 -1.90
CA HIS A 25 4.92 7.39 -2.81
C HIS A 25 3.59 7.52 -2.05
N CYS A 26 3.42 6.78 -0.96
CA CYS A 26 2.24 6.88 -0.08
C CYS A 26 2.09 8.29 0.49
N LEU A 27 3.17 8.88 1.01
CA LEU A 27 3.14 10.25 1.55
C LEU A 27 2.83 11.29 0.47
N ASN A 28 3.47 11.19 -0.70
CA ASN A 28 3.21 12.10 -1.82
C ASN A 28 1.73 12.08 -2.23
N VAL A 29 1.13 10.88 -2.34
CA VAL A 29 -0.30 10.76 -2.68
C VAL A 29 -1.19 11.25 -1.55
N GLY A 30 -0.82 11.02 -0.29
CA GLY A 30 -1.51 11.60 0.88
C GLY A 30 -1.54 13.12 0.83
N CYS A 31 -0.39 13.78 0.64
CA CYS A 31 -0.30 15.24 0.54
C CYS A 31 -1.10 15.78 -0.66
N VAL A 32 -1.06 15.10 -1.81
CA VAL A 32 -1.91 15.47 -2.96
C VAL A 32 -3.38 15.35 -2.61
N ALA A 33 -3.79 14.28 -1.93
CA ALA A 33 -5.17 14.10 -1.49
C ALA A 33 -5.61 15.19 -0.51
N GLU A 34 -4.77 15.58 0.46
CA GLU A 34 -5.04 16.70 1.37
C GLU A 34 -5.19 18.03 0.62
N ALA A 35 -4.30 18.31 -0.33
CA ALA A 35 -4.38 19.53 -1.15
C ALA A 35 -5.65 19.55 -2.00
N LEU A 36 -6.02 18.43 -2.62
CA LEU A 36 -7.27 18.30 -3.36
C LEU A 36 -8.48 18.48 -2.44
N LEU A 37 -8.49 17.83 -1.28
CA LEU A 37 -9.53 17.99 -0.27
C LEU A 37 -9.69 19.45 0.13
N ALA A 38 -8.60 20.19 0.36
CA ALA A 38 -8.66 21.61 0.73
C ALA A 38 -9.33 22.48 -0.36
N LEU A 39 -9.10 22.14 -1.64
CA LEU A 39 -9.62 22.87 -2.80
C LEU A 39 -11.07 22.49 -3.17
N LEU A 40 -11.60 21.38 -2.65
CA LEU A 40 -12.97 20.97 -2.97
C LEU A 40 -14.02 21.96 -2.42
N PRO A 41 -15.10 22.22 -3.18
CA PRO A 41 -16.30 22.88 -2.65
C PRO A 41 -16.85 22.16 -1.42
N SER A 42 -17.44 22.90 -0.47
CA SER A 42 -17.93 22.35 0.79
C SER A 42 -18.90 21.18 0.60
N HIS A 43 -19.82 21.28 -0.36
CA HIS A 43 -20.79 20.21 -0.64
C HIS A 43 -20.14 18.91 -1.13
N LEU A 44 -18.95 18.95 -1.75
CA LEU A 44 -18.22 17.75 -2.13
C LEU A 44 -17.39 17.20 -0.97
N LYS A 45 -16.84 18.06 -0.11
CA LYS A 45 -16.14 17.65 1.12
C LYS A 45 -17.05 16.83 2.03
N GLU A 46 -18.32 17.21 2.12
CA GLU A 46 -19.35 16.52 2.93
C GLU A 46 -19.67 15.10 2.43
N LEU A 47 -19.38 14.78 1.16
CA LEU A 47 -19.57 13.43 0.59
C LEU A 47 -18.42 12.48 0.91
N LEU A 48 -17.27 13.01 1.32
CA LEU A 48 -16.06 12.22 1.52
C LEU A 48 -15.97 11.72 2.97
N PRO A 49 -15.51 10.47 3.19
CA PRO A 49 -15.36 9.97 4.53
C PRO A 49 -14.27 10.73 5.28
N PRO A 50 -14.39 10.84 6.62
CA PRO A 50 -13.24 11.14 7.46
C PRO A 50 -12.08 10.20 7.12
N GLY A 51 -10.88 10.75 6.96
CA GLY A 51 -9.68 9.97 6.60
C GLY A 51 -9.55 9.64 5.11
N ALA A 52 -10.28 10.31 4.20
CA ALA A 52 -10.12 10.12 2.76
C ALA A 52 -8.65 10.27 2.27
N ALA A 53 -7.91 11.24 2.80
CA ALA A 53 -6.48 11.39 2.48
C ALA A 53 -5.64 10.21 2.95
N THR A 54 -5.91 9.68 4.15
CA THR A 54 -5.28 8.46 4.66
C THR A 54 -5.58 7.25 3.77
N LEU A 55 -6.83 7.07 3.34
CA LEU A 55 -7.19 5.98 2.43
C LEU A 55 -6.42 6.09 1.10
N ALA A 56 -6.28 7.31 0.56
CA ALA A 56 -5.50 7.56 -0.64
C ALA A 56 -4.00 7.28 -0.44
N ALA A 57 -3.42 7.72 0.68
CA ALA A 57 -2.03 7.45 1.01
C ALA A 57 -1.75 5.93 1.08
N LEU A 58 -2.67 5.15 1.63
CA LEU A 58 -2.54 3.71 1.80
C LEU A 58 -2.83 2.88 0.54
N HIS A 59 -3.20 3.50 -0.59
CA HIS A 59 -3.62 2.74 -1.78
C HIS A 59 -2.56 1.72 -2.25
N ASP A 60 -1.28 2.07 -2.13
CA ASP A 60 -0.14 1.30 -2.60
C ASP A 60 0.61 0.54 -1.48
N ILE A 61 0.05 0.43 -0.27
CA ILE A 61 0.68 -0.28 0.86
C ILE A 61 1.03 -1.74 0.52
N GLY A 62 0.24 -2.38 -0.34
CA GLY A 62 0.45 -3.74 -0.83
C GLY A 62 1.68 -3.91 -1.71
N LYS A 63 2.36 -2.84 -2.11
CA LYS A 63 3.67 -2.91 -2.78
C LYS A 63 4.78 -3.36 -1.84
N VAL A 64 4.59 -3.23 -0.53
CA VAL A 64 5.45 -3.88 0.49
C VAL A 64 5.05 -5.36 0.56
N SER A 65 5.42 -6.10 -0.49
CA SER A 65 5.16 -7.52 -0.65
C SER A 65 6.19 -8.15 -1.59
N PRO A 66 6.54 -9.43 -1.39
CA PRO A 66 7.57 -10.08 -2.18
C PRO A 66 7.18 -10.18 -3.66
N GLY A 67 5.91 -10.52 -3.95
CA GLY A 67 5.43 -10.68 -5.33
C GLY A 67 5.42 -9.37 -6.13
N PHE A 68 5.16 -8.22 -5.49
CA PHE A 68 5.31 -6.93 -6.16
C PHE A 68 6.78 -6.53 -6.32
N GLN A 69 7.59 -6.62 -5.25
CA GLN A 69 8.99 -6.19 -5.30
C GLN A 69 9.81 -6.97 -6.33
N ALA A 70 9.49 -8.25 -6.53
CA ALA A 70 10.11 -9.12 -7.54
C ALA A 70 9.89 -8.70 -8.99
N LYS A 71 8.96 -7.76 -9.27
CA LYS A 71 8.77 -7.20 -10.62
C LYS A 71 9.95 -6.36 -11.09
N CYS A 72 10.88 -5.98 -10.20
CA CYS A 72 12.13 -5.30 -10.55
C CYS A 72 13.33 -6.25 -10.39
N PRO A 73 13.92 -6.77 -11.50
CA PRO A 73 15.08 -7.65 -11.43
C PRO A 73 16.28 -7.02 -10.71
N ALA A 74 16.50 -5.71 -10.89
CA ALA A 74 17.59 -5.01 -10.22
C ALA A 74 17.42 -4.96 -8.70
N TRP A 75 16.17 -4.90 -8.20
CA TRP A 75 15.89 -5.00 -6.78
C TRP A 75 16.21 -6.39 -6.24
N LEU A 76 15.84 -7.45 -6.97
CA LEU A 76 16.19 -8.83 -6.61
C LEU A 76 17.71 -9.03 -6.50
N VAL A 77 18.47 -8.54 -7.49
CA VAL A 77 19.94 -8.60 -7.49
C VAL A 77 20.53 -7.84 -6.30
N LYS A 78 20.08 -6.59 -6.07
CA LYS A 78 20.57 -5.74 -4.97
C LYS A 78 20.42 -6.40 -3.60
N TYR A 79 19.33 -7.14 -3.39
CA TYR A 79 19.03 -7.77 -2.10
C TYR A 79 19.32 -9.28 -2.07
N ASN A 80 19.98 -9.81 -3.12
CA ASN A 80 20.33 -11.22 -3.27
C ASN A 80 19.13 -12.19 -3.10
N ILE A 81 17.99 -11.84 -3.69
CA ILE A 81 16.76 -12.62 -3.61
C ILE A 81 16.62 -13.48 -4.87
N GLN A 82 16.51 -14.78 -4.68
CA GLN A 82 16.32 -15.71 -5.78
C GLN A 82 14.87 -15.62 -6.30
N PRO A 83 14.62 -15.45 -7.61
CA PRO A 83 13.26 -15.37 -8.16
C PRO A 83 12.37 -16.57 -7.75
N ALA A 84 12.94 -17.76 -7.65
CA ALA A 84 12.23 -18.97 -7.23
C ALA A 84 11.67 -18.87 -5.79
N SER A 85 12.30 -18.10 -4.90
CA SER A 85 11.86 -17.94 -3.50
C SER A 85 10.59 -17.11 -3.32
N VAL A 86 10.18 -16.40 -4.36
CA VAL A 86 8.98 -15.55 -4.39
C VAL A 86 8.00 -15.97 -5.49
N ALA A 87 8.30 -17.06 -6.20
CA ALA A 87 7.42 -17.64 -7.19
C ALA A 87 6.08 -18.05 -6.53
N GLY A 88 4.97 -17.70 -7.18
CA GLY A 88 3.63 -17.97 -6.65
C GLY A 88 3.12 -16.98 -5.60
N CYS A 89 3.92 -16.00 -5.17
CA CYS A 89 3.41 -14.89 -4.35
C CYS A 89 2.44 -14.02 -5.17
N GLU A 90 1.40 -13.50 -4.52
CA GLU A 90 0.48 -12.54 -5.11
C GLU A 90 1.26 -11.29 -5.54
N ASN A 91 1.03 -10.86 -6.78
CA ASN A 91 1.75 -9.75 -7.40
C ASN A 91 0.82 -8.56 -7.70
N ASP A 92 -0.49 -8.73 -7.54
CA ASP A 92 -1.49 -7.68 -7.59
C ASP A 92 -1.50 -6.91 -6.27
N HIS A 93 -0.62 -5.91 -6.18
CA HIS A 93 -0.49 -5.07 -4.99
C HIS A 93 -1.80 -4.42 -4.55
N ALA A 94 -2.75 -4.17 -5.45
CA ALA A 94 -4.06 -3.65 -5.06
C ALA A 94 -4.85 -4.63 -4.17
N LYS A 95 -4.80 -5.94 -4.44
CA LYS A 95 -5.41 -6.95 -3.55
C LYS A 95 -4.72 -6.96 -2.19
N ILE A 96 -3.39 -6.86 -2.18
CA ILE A 96 -2.61 -6.88 -0.93
C ILE A 96 -2.90 -5.61 -0.12
N SER A 97 -3.06 -4.45 -0.77
CA SER A 97 -3.50 -3.21 -0.12
C SER A 97 -4.87 -3.35 0.51
N GLN A 98 -5.86 -3.87 -0.23
CA GLN A 98 -7.19 -4.15 0.32
C GLN A 98 -7.10 -5.10 1.51
N PHE A 99 -6.42 -6.25 1.37
CA PHE A 99 -6.29 -7.24 2.45
C PHE A 99 -5.65 -6.63 3.71
N THR A 100 -4.62 -5.80 3.52
CA THR A 100 -3.91 -5.14 4.61
C THR A 100 -4.81 -4.16 5.36
N VAL A 101 -5.55 -3.30 4.64
CA VAL A 101 -6.42 -2.31 5.27
C VAL A 101 -7.67 -2.96 5.87
N GLN A 102 -8.23 -3.97 5.19
CA GLN A 102 -9.35 -4.77 5.70
C GLN A 102 -9.05 -5.38 7.08
N GLY A 103 -7.82 -5.84 7.32
CA GLY A 103 -7.41 -6.38 8.62
C GLY A 103 -7.20 -5.34 9.73
N ARG A 104 -7.32 -4.04 9.43
CA ARG A 104 -7.06 -2.94 10.38
C ARG A 104 -8.28 -2.06 10.66
N ILE A 105 -9.31 -2.13 9.82
CA ILE A 105 -10.54 -1.36 9.99
C ILE A 105 -11.66 -2.27 10.50
N ALA A 106 -12.67 -1.67 11.13
CA ALA A 106 -13.86 -2.40 11.54
C ALA A 106 -14.55 -3.03 10.30
N ASP A 107 -15.16 -4.20 10.46
CA ASP A 107 -15.81 -4.91 9.35
C ASP A 107 -16.99 -4.14 8.73
N SER A 108 -17.61 -3.24 9.51
CA SER A 108 -18.61 -2.29 9.02
C SER A 108 -18.05 -1.31 7.99
N LEU A 109 -16.73 -1.11 7.96
CA LEU A 109 -16.00 -0.24 7.04
C LEU A 109 -15.33 -0.99 5.88
N ARG A 110 -15.56 -2.32 5.73
CA ARG A 110 -14.87 -3.16 4.73
C ARG A 110 -14.92 -2.64 3.30
N PHE A 111 -15.99 -1.94 2.91
CA PHE A 111 -16.09 -1.36 1.57
C PHE A 111 -15.04 -0.27 1.31
N TRP A 112 -14.53 0.42 2.34
CA TRP A 112 -13.40 1.34 2.20
C TRP A 112 -12.10 0.62 1.86
N ALA A 113 -11.89 -0.59 2.42
CA ALA A 113 -10.78 -1.44 1.99
C ALA A 113 -10.97 -1.92 0.54
N ALA A 114 -12.19 -2.24 0.12
CA ALA A 114 -12.50 -2.59 -1.26
C ALA A 114 -12.26 -1.42 -2.23
N VAL A 115 -12.60 -0.19 -1.83
CA VAL A 115 -12.29 1.04 -2.60
C VAL A 115 -10.78 1.20 -2.78
N ILE A 116 -9.99 0.99 -1.72
CA ILE A 116 -8.53 0.97 -1.82
C ILE A 116 -8.05 -0.09 -2.83
N GLY A 117 -8.60 -1.31 -2.79
CA GLY A 117 -8.25 -2.35 -3.76
C GLY A 117 -8.67 -2.04 -5.20
N ALA A 118 -9.57 -1.08 -5.39
CA ALA A 118 -10.08 -0.69 -6.70
C ALA A 118 -9.29 0.44 -7.37
N HIS A 119 -8.17 0.90 -6.81
CA HIS A 119 -7.43 2.07 -7.32
C HIS A 119 -6.87 1.93 -8.75
N HIS A 120 -6.77 0.71 -9.30
CA HIS A 120 -6.50 0.46 -10.72
C HIS A 120 -7.77 0.27 -11.57
N GLY A 121 -8.91 0.78 -11.11
CA GLY A 121 -10.20 0.74 -11.82
C GLY A 121 -10.97 -0.59 -11.74
N LYS A 122 -10.57 -1.54 -10.88
CA LYS A 122 -11.22 -2.85 -10.75
C LYS A 122 -11.37 -3.30 -9.30
N ILE A 123 -12.60 -3.51 -8.86
CA ILE A 123 -12.94 -4.07 -7.54
C ILE A 123 -12.44 -5.53 -7.46
N LYS A 124 -11.86 -5.91 -6.32
CA LYS A 124 -11.30 -7.26 -6.09
C LYS A 124 -12.26 -8.19 -5.34
N GLY A 125 -13.44 -7.69 -4.96
CA GLY A 125 -14.37 -8.28 -4.03
C GLY A 125 -14.58 -7.33 -2.84
N ASP A 126 -15.65 -7.53 -2.08
CA ASP A 126 -15.88 -6.76 -0.85
C ASP A 126 -15.04 -7.29 0.33
N ARG A 127 -14.64 -8.56 0.28
CA ARG A 127 -13.78 -9.20 1.27
C ARG A 127 -12.76 -10.14 0.63
N LEU A 128 -11.50 -10.02 1.05
CA LEU A 128 -10.43 -10.97 0.72
C LEU A 128 -10.15 -11.86 1.93
N THR A 129 -10.09 -13.17 1.72
CA THR A 129 -9.90 -14.17 2.80
C THR A 129 -8.45 -14.60 2.97
N SER A 130 -7.65 -14.55 1.91
CA SER A 130 -6.23 -14.92 1.94
C SER A 130 -5.43 -14.19 0.85
N ILE A 131 -4.11 -14.17 1.04
CA ILE A 131 -3.11 -13.71 0.07
C ILE A 131 -1.98 -14.75 0.07
N ALA A 132 -1.53 -15.17 -1.11
CA ALA A 132 -0.35 -16.02 -1.23
C ALA A 132 0.91 -15.16 -1.01
N GLU A 133 1.64 -15.39 0.08
CA GLU A 133 2.83 -14.60 0.44
C GLU A 133 3.83 -15.45 1.24
N THR A 134 5.10 -15.48 0.81
CA THR A 134 6.18 -16.08 1.60
C THR A 134 6.57 -15.16 2.73
N ASN A 135 6.93 -15.72 3.91
CA ASN A 135 7.24 -14.94 5.11
C ASN A 135 6.12 -13.93 5.48
N GLN A 136 4.86 -14.32 5.30
CA GLN A 136 3.68 -13.45 5.47
C GLN A 136 3.68 -12.66 6.78
N ALA A 137 4.09 -13.26 7.89
CA ALA A 137 4.16 -12.57 9.19
C ALA A 137 5.11 -11.37 9.17
N VAL A 138 6.28 -11.49 8.51
CA VAL A 138 7.26 -10.42 8.40
C VAL A 138 6.71 -9.28 7.54
N TRP A 139 6.20 -9.60 6.35
CA TRP A 139 5.66 -8.58 5.45
C TRP A 139 4.41 -7.89 6.00
N ALA A 140 3.56 -8.62 6.75
CA ALA A 140 2.42 -8.03 7.44
C ALA A 140 2.86 -7.04 8.54
N VAL A 141 3.93 -7.36 9.29
CA VAL A 141 4.52 -6.42 10.26
C VAL A 141 5.06 -5.18 9.57
N GLU A 142 5.73 -5.34 8.43
CA GLU A 142 6.37 -4.23 7.72
C GLU A 142 5.34 -3.30 7.05
N ARG A 143 4.25 -3.86 6.52
CA ARG A 143 3.08 -3.07 6.10
C ARG A 143 2.45 -2.31 7.27
N ARG A 144 2.36 -2.93 8.45
CA ARG A 144 1.87 -2.26 9.66
C ARG A 144 2.76 -1.08 10.06
N LEU A 145 4.08 -1.28 10.08
CA LEU A 145 5.03 -0.22 10.41
C LEU A 145 4.94 0.94 9.41
N LEU A 146 4.76 0.65 8.12
CA LEU A 146 4.54 1.70 7.13
C LEU A 146 3.20 2.44 7.34
N VAL A 147 2.12 1.75 7.75
CA VAL A 147 0.88 2.43 8.14
C VAL A 147 1.14 3.39 9.30
N GLU A 148 1.84 2.95 10.35
CA GLU A 148 2.15 3.77 11.52
C GLU A 148 3.04 4.98 11.18
N ASP A 149 3.97 4.81 10.24
CA ASP A 149 4.85 5.89 9.75
C ASP A 149 4.15 6.87 8.78
N THR A 150 3.10 6.43 8.08
CA THR A 150 2.34 7.28 7.14
C THR A 150 1.16 8.02 7.77
N LEU A 151 0.72 7.60 8.96
CA LEU A 151 -0.32 8.29 9.69
C LEU A 151 0.28 9.53 10.39
N PRO A 152 -0.40 10.70 10.35
CA PRO A 152 -0.02 11.80 11.21
C PRO A 152 -0.09 11.34 12.69
N PRO A 153 0.76 11.87 13.57
CA PRO A 153 0.65 11.58 15.00
C PRO A 153 -0.79 11.91 15.43
N GLY A 154 -1.41 10.97 16.15
CA GLY A 154 -2.76 11.19 16.68
C GLY A 154 -2.81 12.47 17.53
N PRO A 155 -4.00 13.05 17.75
CA PRO A 155 -4.12 14.20 18.62
C PRO A 155 -3.47 13.85 19.98
N THR A 156 -2.48 14.65 20.38
CA THR A 156 -1.96 14.61 21.75
C THR A 156 -3.12 14.91 22.68
N ALA A 157 -3.47 13.94 23.52
CA ALA A 157 -4.47 14.10 24.58
C ALA A 157 -4.05 15.15 25.59
#